data_AF-A0A8S3FSL0-F1
#
_entry.id   AF-A0A8S3FSL0-F1
#
_cell.length_a   1.000
_cell.length_b   1.000
_cell.length_c   1.000
_cell.angle_alpha   90.00
_cell.angle_beta   90.00
_cell.angle_gamma   90.00
#
_symmetry.space_group_name_H-M   'P 1'
#
loop_
_entity.id
_entity.type
_entity.pdbx_description
1 polymer ?
#
loop_
_entity_poly.entity_id
_entity_poly.type
_entity_poly.pdbx_seq_one_letter_code
_entity_poly.pdbx_strand_id
1 'polypeptide(L)'
;SSLVTYWRDHCLVPNLISKTLLLVDSFPSHANPEVYKDLKNFEHRVIPPKTTSFIQPLDVYYNRQYKMILRRVYDHVRLDEIDINSAERNNIIKLQSLVHSQMCSTVFQPMIKYAWHKSRFLKDDPGPFQNVKQVCFSIETDKCYVKDCIDGPMIRCSWCQQELCFSHFFLCYHYH
;
A
#
# COMPACT_ATOMS: atom_id res chain seq x y z
N SER A 1 -16.93 21.04 2.79
CA SER A 1 -15.51 20.73 3.03
C SER A 1 -14.96 20.05 1.79
N SER A 2 -13.78 20.44 1.28
CA SER A 2 -13.19 19.75 0.12
C SER A 2 -12.70 18.35 0.53
N LEU A 3 -12.54 17.42 -0.42
CA LEU A 3 -11.98 16.09 -0.12
C LEU A 3 -10.60 16.18 0.55
N VAL A 4 -9.78 17.17 0.17
CA VAL A 4 -8.47 17.40 0.78
C VAL A 4 -8.60 17.89 2.21
N THR A 5 -9.59 18.75 2.50
CA THR A 5 -9.89 19.21 3.86
C THR A 5 -10.36 18.05 4.74
N TYR A 6 -11.23 17.18 4.21
CA TYR A 6 -11.66 15.96 4.91
C TYR A 6 -10.47 15.03 5.20
N TRP A 7 -9.63 14.75 4.20
CA TRP A 7 -8.41 13.95 4.39
C TRP A 7 -7.45 14.58 5.40
N ARG A 8 -7.28 15.90 5.37
CA ARG A 8 -6.46 16.62 6.34
C ARG A 8 -6.97 16.36 7.76
N ASP A 9 -8.25 16.60 8.00
CA ASP A 9 -8.83 16.55 9.35
C ASP A 9 -8.93 15.13 9.91
N HIS A 10 -9.23 14.15 9.04
CA HIS A 10 -9.50 12.77 9.46
C HIS A 10 -8.33 11.80 9.25
N CYS A 11 -7.33 12.15 8.44
CA CYS A 11 -6.19 11.27 8.16
C CYS A 11 -4.86 11.92 8.55
N LEU A 12 -4.57 13.16 8.12
CA LEU A 12 -3.29 13.79 8.41
C LEU A 12 -3.18 14.21 9.88
N VAL A 13 -4.13 15.02 10.36
CA VAL A 13 -4.11 15.61 11.73
C VAL A 13 -3.93 14.56 12.83
N PRO A 14 -4.61 13.40 12.82
CA PRO A 14 -4.39 12.35 13.82
C PRO A 14 -2.95 11.81 13.87
N ASN A 15 -2.17 11.98 12.81
CA ASN A 15 -0.78 11.51 12.69
C ASN A 15 0.26 12.61 12.95
N LEU A 16 -0.14 13.84 13.29
CA LEU A 16 0.77 14.96 13.58
C LEU A 16 1.26 14.95 15.04
N ILE A 17 1.98 13.89 15.43
CA ILE A 17 2.44 13.68 16.81
C ILE A 17 3.72 14.49 17.13
N SER A 18 4.52 14.79 16.11
CA SER A 18 5.79 15.51 16.23
C SER A 18 5.97 16.50 15.10
N LYS A 19 7.15 17.12 15.01
CA LYS A 19 7.53 17.92 13.84
C LYS A 19 7.44 17.03 12.59
N THR A 20 6.58 17.42 11.66
CA THR A 20 6.22 16.60 10.48
C THR A 20 6.45 17.37 9.19
N LEU A 21 7.00 16.68 8.20
CA LEU A 21 7.12 17.16 6.83
C LEU A 21 6.12 16.41 5.94
N LEU A 22 5.21 17.13 5.30
CA LEU A 22 4.33 16.61 4.26
C LEU A 22 4.89 16.99 2.88
N LEU A 23 5.18 15.96 2.09
CA LEU A 23 5.52 16.08 0.68
C LEU A 23 4.30 15.73 -0.17
N VAL A 24 3.84 16.66 -1.01
CA VAL A 24 2.72 16.44 -1.94
C VAL A 24 3.16 16.61 -3.38
N ASP A 25 2.42 16.04 -4.33
CA ASP A 25 2.59 16.35 -5.73
C ASP A 25 2.12 17.77 -6.06
N SER A 26 2.42 18.23 -7.27
CA SER A 26 2.02 19.56 -7.74
C SER A 26 0.55 19.64 -8.17
N PHE A 27 -0.32 18.72 -7.72
CA PHE A 27 -1.73 18.79 -8.04
C PHE A 27 -2.37 19.98 -7.28
N PRO A 28 -3.12 20.87 -7.95
CA PRO A 28 -3.56 22.15 -7.35
C PRO A 28 -4.29 22.00 -6.01
N SER A 29 -5.08 20.95 -5.84
CA SER A 29 -5.81 20.73 -4.58
C SER A 29 -4.89 20.33 -3.42
N HIS A 30 -3.80 19.61 -3.70
CA HIS A 30 -2.82 19.19 -2.68
C HIS A 30 -1.79 20.28 -2.38
N ALA A 31 -1.42 21.05 -3.41
CA ALA A 31 -0.42 22.10 -3.35
C ALA A 31 -0.91 23.39 -2.67
N ASN A 32 -2.21 23.53 -2.41
CA ASN A 32 -2.78 24.73 -1.80
C ASN A 32 -2.34 24.89 -0.32
N PRO A 33 -1.49 25.87 0.02
CA PRO A 33 -0.99 26.06 1.37
C PRO A 33 -2.09 26.51 2.34
N GLU A 34 -3.16 27.15 1.85
CA GLU A 34 -4.29 27.59 2.69
C GLU A 34 -4.99 26.43 3.40
N VAL A 35 -4.90 25.22 2.85
CA VAL A 35 -5.45 24.01 3.47
C VAL A 35 -4.70 23.67 4.76
N TYR A 36 -3.43 24.03 4.89
CA TYR A 36 -2.57 23.60 5.98
C TYR A 36 -2.12 24.72 6.92
N LYS A 37 -2.52 25.97 6.66
CA LYS A 37 -2.01 27.16 7.34
C LYS A 37 -2.15 27.15 8.87
N ASP A 38 -3.19 26.47 9.39
CA ASP A 38 -3.48 26.43 10.83
C ASP A 38 -2.74 25.27 11.54
N LEU A 39 -2.03 24.42 10.81
CA LEU A 39 -1.30 23.28 11.37
C LEU A 39 0.03 23.73 11.99
N LYS A 40 0.26 23.36 13.25
CA LYS A 40 1.49 23.65 14.00
C LYS A 40 2.49 22.50 13.86
N ASN A 41 3.79 22.80 14.02
CA ASN A 41 4.88 21.83 13.90
C ASN A 41 4.86 21.06 12.57
N PHE A 42 4.42 21.72 11.51
CA PHE A 42 4.12 21.12 10.24
C PHE A 42 4.80 21.89 9.11
N GLU A 43 5.46 21.18 8.22
CA GLU A 43 6.08 21.74 7.02
C GLU A 43 5.43 21.11 5.79
N HIS A 44 4.90 21.96 4.91
CA HIS A 44 4.33 21.54 3.62
C HIS A 44 5.33 21.85 2.50
N ARG A 45 5.64 20.86 1.68
CA ARG A 45 6.46 21.04 0.48
C ARG A 45 5.81 20.37 -0.71
N VAL A 46 5.87 21.08 -1.83
CA VAL A 46 5.35 20.62 -3.11
C VAL A 46 6.50 20.07 -3.95
N ILE A 47 6.35 18.83 -4.40
CA ILE A 47 7.26 18.21 -5.37
C ILE A 47 7.09 18.93 -6.72
N PRO A 48 8.18 19.35 -7.37
CA PRO A 48 8.09 20.07 -8.64
C PRO A 48 7.29 19.29 -9.71
N PRO A 49 6.50 19.97 -10.55
CA PRO A 49 5.76 19.33 -11.61
C PRO A 49 6.66 18.45 -12.50
N LYS A 50 6.12 17.32 -12.98
CA LYS A 50 6.82 16.36 -13.84
C LYS A 50 8.04 15.68 -13.21
N THR A 51 8.26 15.83 -11.90
CA THR A 51 9.36 15.17 -11.18
C THR A 51 8.94 14.00 -10.28
N THR A 52 7.64 13.73 -10.19
CA THR A 52 7.05 12.72 -9.29
C THR A 52 7.68 11.33 -9.46
N SER A 53 7.89 10.89 -10.71
CA SER A 53 8.53 9.61 -11.03
C SER A 53 10.00 9.51 -10.62
N PHE A 54 10.65 10.64 -10.33
CA PHE A 54 12.06 10.71 -9.96
C PHE A 54 12.25 10.88 -8.45
N ILE A 55 11.39 11.66 -7.80
CA ILE A 55 11.61 12.03 -6.39
C ILE A 55 10.48 11.64 -5.45
N GLN A 56 9.25 11.34 -5.89
CA GLN A 56 8.19 10.95 -4.95
C GLN A 56 8.36 9.46 -4.55
N PRO A 57 8.55 9.11 -3.26
CA PRO A 57 8.80 7.72 -2.84
C PRO A 57 7.69 6.75 -3.26
N LEU A 58 6.44 7.25 -3.25
CA LEU A 58 5.27 6.50 -3.71
C LEU A 58 5.44 6.03 -5.16
N ASP A 59 5.76 6.94 -6.08
CA ASP A 59 5.88 6.62 -7.50
C ASP A 59 7.22 5.99 -7.90
N VAL A 60 8.30 6.36 -7.21
CA VAL A 60 9.65 5.81 -7.45
C VAL A 60 9.71 4.31 -7.18
N TYR A 61 8.97 3.81 -6.17
CA TYR A 61 9.01 2.39 -5.84
C TYR A 61 7.75 1.81 -5.17
N TYR A 62 7.19 2.46 -4.15
CA TYR A 62 6.17 1.84 -3.28
C TYR A 62 4.90 1.42 -4.04
N ASN A 63 4.36 2.30 -4.89
CA ASN A 63 3.13 2.05 -5.66
C ASN A 63 3.26 0.84 -6.59
N ARG A 64 4.46 0.54 -7.09
CA ARG A 64 4.71 -0.66 -7.89
C ARG A 64 4.43 -1.91 -7.06
N GLN A 65 4.94 -1.96 -5.84
CA GLN A 65 4.79 -3.09 -4.91
C GLN A 65 3.33 -3.29 -4.52
N TYR A 66 2.67 -2.19 -4.12
CA TYR A 66 1.24 -2.18 -3.78
C TYR A 66 0.37 -2.74 -4.92
N LYS A 67 0.62 -2.29 -6.17
CA LYS A 67 -0.11 -2.75 -7.36
C LYS A 67 0.10 -4.23 -7.68
N MET A 68 1.17 -4.88 -7.19
CA MET A 68 1.39 -6.31 -7.45
C MET A 68 0.33 -7.18 -6.76
N ILE A 69 -0.06 -6.84 -5.52
CA ILE A 69 -1.12 -7.55 -4.80
C ILE A 69 -2.47 -7.30 -5.47
N LEU A 70 -2.78 -6.04 -5.78
CA LEU A 70 -4.02 -5.70 -6.50
C LEU A 70 -4.17 -6.48 -7.80
N ARG A 71 -3.14 -6.47 -8.64
CA ARG A 71 -3.15 -7.18 -9.93
C ARG A 71 -3.30 -8.68 -9.73
N ARG A 72 -2.59 -9.29 -8.78
CA ARG A 72 -2.74 -10.72 -8.50
C ARG A 72 -4.19 -11.10 -8.19
N VAL A 73 -4.86 -10.30 -7.36
CA VAL A 73 -6.26 -10.53 -6.99
C VAL A 73 -7.18 -10.34 -8.21
N TYR A 74 -7.01 -9.26 -8.98
CA TYR A 74 -7.82 -9.02 -10.17
C TYR A 74 -7.61 -10.07 -11.27
N ASP A 75 -6.36 -10.48 -11.49
CA ASP A 75 -6.01 -11.52 -12.46
C ASP A 75 -6.66 -12.84 -12.06
N HIS A 76 -6.65 -13.20 -10.77
CA HIS A 76 -7.29 -14.42 -10.28
C HIS A 76 -8.81 -14.40 -10.46
N VAL A 77 -9.48 -13.29 -10.10
CA VAL A 77 -10.93 -13.13 -10.35
C VAL A 77 -11.26 -13.27 -11.83
N ARG A 78 -10.43 -12.70 -12.71
CA ARG A 78 -10.66 -12.73 -14.16
C ARG A 78 -10.36 -14.09 -14.79
N LEU A 79 -9.24 -14.73 -14.43
CA LEU A 79 -8.79 -15.98 -15.03
C LEU A 79 -9.64 -17.17 -14.59
N ASP A 80 -10.10 -17.15 -13.34
CA ASP A 80 -10.88 -18.24 -12.76
C ASP A 80 -12.40 -17.97 -12.86
N GLU A 81 -12.79 -16.93 -13.62
CA GLU A 81 -14.18 -16.53 -13.87
C GLU A 81 -15.04 -16.43 -12.60
N ILE A 82 -14.44 -15.95 -11.52
CA ILE A 82 -15.09 -15.83 -10.21
C ILE A 82 -16.18 -14.75 -10.29
N ASP A 83 -17.41 -15.10 -9.89
CA ASP A 83 -18.56 -14.18 -9.86
C ASP A 83 -18.44 -13.13 -8.73
N ILE A 84 -17.49 -12.22 -8.89
CA ILE A 84 -17.26 -11.07 -8.01
C ILE A 84 -17.15 -9.82 -8.85
N ASN A 85 -18.04 -8.85 -8.58
CA ASN A 85 -17.93 -7.54 -9.18
C ASN A 85 -16.79 -6.75 -8.54
N SER A 86 -15.62 -6.75 -9.19
CA SER A 86 -14.43 -6.01 -8.76
C SER A 86 -14.61 -4.49 -8.76
N ALA A 87 -15.63 -3.97 -9.45
CA ALA A 87 -15.98 -2.55 -9.49
C ALA A 87 -16.98 -2.15 -8.39
N GLU A 88 -17.50 -3.11 -7.62
CA GLU A 88 -18.36 -2.82 -6.47
C GLU A 88 -17.54 -2.11 -5.37
N ARG A 89 -18.11 -1.02 -4.83
CA ARG A 89 -17.44 -0.19 -3.80
C ARG A 89 -16.92 -1.01 -2.61
N ASN A 90 -17.71 -1.96 -2.10
CA ASN A 90 -17.32 -2.77 -0.94
C ASN A 90 -16.12 -3.66 -1.27
N ASN A 91 -16.10 -4.28 -2.45
CA ASN A 91 -14.98 -5.11 -2.90
C ASN A 91 -13.71 -4.28 -3.12
N ILE A 92 -13.85 -3.06 -3.67
CA ILE A 92 -12.73 -2.13 -3.80
C ILE A 92 -12.17 -1.78 -2.42
N ILE A 93 -13.01 -1.34 -1.47
CA ILE A 93 -12.56 -0.98 -0.12
C ILE A 93 -11.90 -2.18 0.56
N LYS A 94 -12.54 -3.36 0.51
CA LYS A 94 -12.02 -4.59 1.09
C LYS A 94 -10.63 -4.96 0.56
N LEU A 95 -10.46 -4.91 -0.78
CA LEU A 95 -9.19 -5.20 -1.41
C LEU A 95 -8.12 -4.18 -1.01
N GLN A 96 -8.45 -2.90 -1.02
CA GLN A 96 -7.52 -1.84 -0.60
C GLN A 96 -7.10 -2.01 0.87
N SER A 97 -8.04 -2.34 1.76
CA SER A 97 -7.75 -2.62 3.18
C SER A 97 -6.83 -3.83 3.36
N LEU A 98 -7.06 -4.92 2.62
CA LEU A 98 -6.19 -6.09 2.65
C LEU A 98 -4.79 -5.78 2.14
N VAL A 99 -4.66 -5.12 0.98
CA VAL A 99 -3.35 -4.73 0.43
C VAL A 99 -2.61 -3.79 1.38
N HIS A 100 -3.32 -2.81 1.95
CA HIS A 100 -2.75 -1.92 2.96
C HIS A 100 -2.25 -2.69 4.19
N SER A 101 -3.07 -3.58 4.77
CA SER A 101 -2.66 -4.44 5.90
C SER A 101 -1.41 -5.25 5.55
N GLN A 102 -1.35 -5.88 4.36
CA GLN A 102 -0.15 -6.61 3.94
C GLN A 102 1.09 -5.70 3.87
N MET A 103 0.96 -4.50 3.31
CA MET A 103 2.06 -3.54 3.16
C MET A 103 2.50 -2.91 4.50
N CYS A 104 1.65 -2.95 5.53
CA CYS A 104 1.98 -2.52 6.90
C CYS A 104 2.86 -3.52 7.67
N SER A 105 3.03 -4.75 7.19
CA SER A 105 3.89 -5.73 7.84
C SER A 105 5.33 -5.24 7.98
N THR A 106 5.95 -5.57 9.12
CA THR A 106 7.32 -5.15 9.46
C THR A 106 8.35 -5.63 8.45
N VAL A 107 8.09 -6.75 7.76
CA VAL A 107 8.96 -7.29 6.70
C VAL A 107 9.22 -6.30 5.57
N PHE A 108 8.28 -5.38 5.32
CA PHE A 108 8.38 -4.38 4.25
C PHE A 108 8.99 -3.05 4.72
N GLN A 109 9.31 -2.87 6.00
CA GLN A 109 9.92 -1.62 6.47
C GLN A 109 11.23 -1.28 5.73
N PRO A 110 12.18 -2.20 5.50
CA PRO A 110 13.38 -1.91 4.73
C PRO A 110 13.07 -1.54 3.27
N MET A 111 12.08 -2.20 2.66
CA MET A 111 11.60 -1.90 1.31
C MET A 111 10.97 -0.50 1.20
N ILE A 112 10.22 -0.08 2.23
CA ILE A 112 9.66 1.28 2.29
C ILE A 112 10.77 2.30 2.46
N LYS A 113 11.74 2.07 3.37
CA LYS A 113 12.94 2.91 3.51
C LYS A 113 13.71 3.02 2.19
N TYR A 114 13.79 1.94 1.41
CA TYR A 114 14.40 1.96 0.09
C TYR A 114 13.70 2.91 -0.87
N ALA A 115 12.37 3.00 -0.85
CA ALA A 115 11.65 3.99 -1.66
C ALA A 115 12.09 5.42 -1.34
N TRP A 116 12.25 5.75 -0.06
CA TRP A 116 12.74 7.06 0.40
C TRP A 116 14.21 7.31 0.08
N HIS A 117 15.07 6.29 0.25
CA HIS A 117 16.49 6.36 -0.12
C HIS A 117 16.66 6.59 -1.63
N LYS A 118 15.94 5.83 -2.46
CA LYS A 118 15.96 5.94 -3.92
C LYS A 118 15.47 7.31 -4.39
N SER A 119 14.53 7.90 -3.66
CA SER A 119 14.07 9.29 -3.83
C SER A 119 15.02 10.36 -3.29
N ARG A 120 16.19 9.99 -2.77
CA ARG A 120 17.23 10.88 -2.21
C ARG A 120 16.83 11.61 -0.92
N PHE A 121 15.79 11.13 -0.22
CA PHE A 121 15.39 11.70 1.07
C PHE A 121 16.08 11.06 2.28
N LEU A 122 16.62 9.85 2.13
CA LEU A 122 17.47 9.21 3.14
C LEU A 122 18.90 9.13 2.63
N LYS A 123 19.86 9.37 3.53
CA LYS A 123 21.29 9.24 3.24
C LYS A 123 21.71 7.78 3.25
N ASP A 124 21.28 7.05 4.27
CA ASP A 124 21.70 5.68 4.51
C ASP A 124 20.93 4.72 3.59
N ASP A 125 21.66 3.74 3.03
CA ASP A 125 21.07 2.63 2.31
C ASP A 125 20.40 1.69 3.34
N PRO A 126 19.12 1.31 3.15
CA PRO A 126 18.43 0.39 4.07
C PRO A 126 18.98 -1.04 4.06
N GLY A 127 19.92 -1.36 3.17
CA GLY A 127 20.50 -2.69 3.00
C GLY A 127 19.61 -3.62 2.18
N PRO A 128 19.96 -4.92 2.13
CA PRO A 128 19.17 -5.93 1.43
C PRO A 128 17.75 -6.03 2.01
N PHE A 129 16.75 -6.19 1.13
CA PHE A 129 15.37 -6.38 1.53
C PHE A 129 14.64 -7.31 0.57
N GLN A 130 13.52 -7.87 1.02
CA GLN A 130 12.61 -8.62 0.18
C GLN A 130 11.47 -7.72 -0.31
N ASN A 131 11.14 -7.83 -1.58
CA ASN A 131 10.01 -7.12 -2.18
C ASN A 131 8.71 -7.93 -2.08
N VAL A 132 7.57 -7.34 -2.48
CA VAL A 132 6.27 -8.02 -2.42
C VAL A 132 6.25 -9.33 -3.20
N LYS A 133 6.96 -9.44 -4.33
CA LYS A 133 7.04 -10.70 -5.07
C LYS A 133 7.67 -11.81 -4.23
N GLN A 134 8.77 -11.50 -3.58
CA GLN A 134 9.54 -12.46 -2.78
C GLN A 134 8.83 -12.81 -1.48
N VAL A 135 8.14 -11.85 -0.85
CA VAL A 135 7.43 -12.09 0.41
C VAL A 135 6.08 -12.76 0.16
N CYS A 136 5.28 -12.26 -0.77
CA CYS A 136 3.88 -12.66 -0.90
C CYS A 136 3.63 -13.69 -2.00
N PHE A 137 4.55 -13.87 -2.97
CA PHE A 137 4.31 -14.74 -4.14
C PHE A 137 5.39 -15.80 -4.37
N SER A 138 6.33 -15.96 -3.44
CA SER A 138 7.16 -17.15 -3.33
C SER A 138 6.39 -18.21 -2.56
N ILE A 139 5.46 -18.85 -3.26
CA ILE A 139 4.57 -19.89 -2.75
C ILE A 139 5.24 -21.24 -3.00
N GLU A 140 5.36 -22.04 -1.95
CA GLU A 140 6.07 -23.32 -1.99
C GLU A 140 5.14 -24.52 -1.85
N THR A 141 3.89 -24.30 -1.42
CA THR A 141 2.89 -25.36 -1.23
C THR A 141 1.83 -25.35 -2.32
N ASP A 142 1.21 -26.51 -2.54
CA ASP A 142 0.08 -26.69 -3.44
C ASP A 142 -1.28 -26.53 -2.73
N LYS A 143 -1.29 -26.36 -1.40
CA LYS A 143 -2.49 -26.35 -0.57
C LYS A 143 -2.59 -25.09 0.27
N CYS A 144 -3.77 -24.49 0.27
CA CYS A 144 -4.09 -23.43 1.21
C CYS A 144 -3.88 -23.90 2.67
N TYR A 145 -3.40 -22.99 3.52
CA TYR A 145 -3.14 -23.23 4.94
C TYR A 145 -4.39 -23.64 5.73
N VAL A 146 -5.57 -23.20 5.31
CA VAL A 146 -6.83 -23.53 5.98
C VAL A 146 -7.16 -25.01 5.79
N LYS A 147 -7.39 -25.71 6.90
CA LYS A 147 -7.69 -27.15 6.92
C LYS A 147 -8.90 -27.47 6.05
N ASP A 148 -8.82 -28.60 5.34
CA ASP A 148 -9.87 -29.12 4.46
C ASP A 148 -10.19 -28.21 3.25
N CYS A 149 -9.39 -27.17 3.00
CA CYS A 149 -9.44 -26.40 1.76
C CYS A 149 -8.82 -27.21 0.61
N ILE A 150 -9.51 -27.23 -0.52
CA ILE A 150 -9.07 -27.90 -1.75
C ILE A 150 -8.39 -26.96 -2.74
N ASP A 151 -8.46 -25.65 -2.51
CA ASP A 151 -7.91 -24.64 -3.41
C ASP A 151 -6.41 -24.45 -3.18
N GLY A 152 -5.70 -24.16 -4.27
CA GLY A 152 -4.31 -23.77 -4.23
C GLY A 152 -4.11 -22.36 -3.65
N PRO A 153 -2.97 -22.10 -2.99
CA PRO A 153 -2.66 -20.78 -2.48
C PRO A 153 -2.36 -19.78 -3.60
N MET A 154 -2.87 -18.56 -3.47
CA MET A 154 -2.64 -17.44 -4.40
C MET A 154 -1.63 -16.43 -3.83
N ILE A 155 -1.56 -16.33 -2.51
CA ILE A 155 -0.74 -15.35 -1.78
C ILE A 155 -0.25 -15.92 -0.45
N ARG A 156 0.99 -15.60 -0.08
CA ARG A 156 1.54 -15.77 1.27
C ARG A 156 1.36 -14.49 2.07
N CYS A 157 0.73 -14.58 3.24
CA CYS A 157 0.49 -13.43 4.10
C CYS A 157 1.80 -12.88 4.66
N SER A 158 2.03 -11.58 4.54
CA SER A 158 3.25 -10.90 5.02
C SER A 158 3.35 -10.82 6.54
N TRP A 159 2.27 -11.09 7.28
CA TRP A 159 2.24 -11.10 8.74
C TRP A 159 2.49 -12.50 9.31
N CYS A 160 1.59 -13.44 9.01
CA CYS A 160 1.63 -14.79 9.59
C CYS A 160 2.35 -15.83 8.72
N GLN A 161 2.82 -15.46 7.52
CA GLN A 161 3.49 -16.34 6.55
C GLN A 161 2.63 -17.53 6.06
N GLN A 162 1.33 -17.54 6.36
CA GLN A 162 0.41 -18.56 5.85
C GLN A 162 0.14 -18.36 4.36
N GLU A 163 0.17 -19.44 3.60
CA GLU A 163 -0.18 -19.45 2.17
C GLU A 163 -1.69 -19.67 2.03
N LEU A 164 -2.39 -18.72 1.40
CA LEU A 164 -3.85 -18.65 1.38
C LEU A 164 -4.36 -18.64 -0.05
N CYS A 165 -5.43 -19.39 -0.32
CA CYS A 165 -6.21 -19.26 -1.54
C CYS A 165 -6.97 -17.92 -1.57
N PHE A 166 -7.55 -17.59 -2.71
CA PHE A 166 -8.33 -16.37 -2.87
C PHE A 166 -9.50 -16.27 -1.89
N SER A 167 -10.25 -17.35 -1.67
CA SER A 167 -11.40 -17.34 -0.75
C SER A 167 -10.94 -16.97 0.67
N HIS A 168 -9.92 -17.65 1.18
CA HIS A 168 -9.43 -17.42 2.54
C HIS A 168 -8.73 -16.07 2.71
N PHE A 169 -8.07 -15.54 1.67
CA PHE A 169 -7.48 -14.21 1.72
C PHE A 169 -8.53 -13.10 1.58
N PHE A 170 -9.30 -13.12 0.48
CA PHE A 170 -10.18 -12.03 0.09
C PHE A 170 -11.61 -12.21 0.62
N LEU A 171 -12.26 -13.35 0.42
CA LEU A 171 -13.67 -13.55 0.83
C LEU A 171 -13.83 -13.61 2.35
N CYS A 172 -13.01 -14.42 3.03
CA CYS A 172 -12.97 -14.51 4.49
C CYS A 172 -12.34 -13.27 5.16
N TYR A 173 -11.79 -12.34 4.38
CA TYR A 173 -11.18 -11.10 4.86
C TYR A 173 -10.03 -11.33 5.86
N HIS A 174 -8.93 -11.89 5.37
CA HIS A 174 -7.73 -12.16 6.18
C HIS A 174 -6.96 -10.88 6.53
N TYR A 175 -7.40 -10.19 7.58
CA TYR A 175 -6.86 -8.91 8.03
C TYR A 175 -6.03 -9.06 9.31
N HIS A 176 -4.91 -8.33 9.39
CA HIS A 176 -4.08 -8.15 10.58
C HIS A 176 -3.99 -6.67 10.94
#